data_AF-A0A495ZUJ8-F1
#
_entry.id   AF-A0A495ZUJ8-F1
#
_cell.length_a   1.000
_cell.length_b   1.000
_cell.length_c   1.000
_cell.angle_alpha   90.00
_cell.angle_beta   90.00
_cell.angle_gamma   90.00
#
_symmetry.space_group_name_H-M   'P 1'
#
loop_
_entity.id
_entity.type
_entity.pdbx_description
1 polymer ?
#
loop_
_entity_poly.entity_id
_entity_poly.type
_entity_poly.pdbx_seq_one_letter_code
_entity_poly.pdbx_strand_id
1 'polypeptide(L)'
;MQIRNAVVEYDLEETAAMLNIPPADLKQAVSAGHLQYYYRLGEDDYRFHEASLRANKDLLLQEDYLTKVLSTCPSAETTTASDASAEDPP
;
A
#
# COMPACT_ATOMS: atom_id res chain seq x y z
N MET A 1 39.76 3.86 -8.55
CA MET A 1 38.39 3.49 -8.96
C MET A 1 37.47 3.89 -7.81
N GLN A 2 36.78 5.03 -7.90
CA GLN A 2 35.73 5.36 -6.92
C GLN A 2 34.48 4.59 -7.35
N ILE A 3 34.01 3.66 -6.51
CA ILE A 3 32.73 2.99 -6.70
C ILE A 3 31.70 4.10 -6.51
N ARG A 4 31.21 4.64 -7.62
CA ARG A 4 30.13 5.62 -7.65
C ARG A 4 28.92 4.93 -7.02
N ASN A 5 28.40 5.49 -5.93
CA ASN A 5 27.27 4.98 -5.15
C ASN A 5 26.27 4.20 -6.03
N ALA A 6 26.32 2.88 -5.96
CA ALA A 6 25.30 2.05 -6.57
C ALA A 6 24.03 2.33 -5.75
N VAL A 7 23.09 3.04 -6.35
CA VAL A 7 21.77 3.20 -5.77
C VAL A 7 21.10 1.85 -5.90
N VAL A 8 20.91 1.17 -4.77
CA VAL A 8 20.22 -0.12 -4.72
C VAL A 8 18.73 0.18 -4.66
N GLU A 9 17.98 -0.40 -5.58
CA GLU A 9 16.56 -0.20 -5.76
C GLU A 9 15.87 -1.55 -5.77
N TYR A 10 14.73 -1.60 -5.09
CA TYR A 10 13.93 -2.80 -4.94
C TYR A 10 12.54 -2.58 -5.54
N ASP A 11 11.96 -3.62 -6.09
CA ASP A 11 10.56 -3.58 -6.49
C ASP A 11 9.62 -3.68 -5.27
N LEU A 12 8.31 -3.64 -5.54
CA LEU A 12 7.27 -3.71 -4.51
C LEU A 12 7.29 -5.04 -3.74
N GLU A 13 7.57 -6.17 -4.38
CA GLU A 13 7.60 -7.48 -3.72
C GLU A 13 8.86 -7.63 -2.85
N GLU A 14 10.02 -7.26 -3.40
CA GLU A 14 11.29 -7.25 -2.67
C GLU A 14 11.22 -6.35 -1.45
N THR A 15 10.66 -5.15 -1.61
CA THR A 15 10.47 -4.19 -0.52
C THR A 15 9.54 -4.74 0.56
N ALA A 16 8.41 -5.32 0.16
CA ALA A 16 7.45 -5.92 1.08
C ALA A 16 8.09 -7.06 1.88
N ALA A 17 8.90 -7.92 1.23
CA ALA A 17 9.65 -8.98 1.88
C ALA A 17 10.69 -8.45 2.88
N MET A 18 11.43 -7.40 2.52
CA MET A 18 12.41 -6.76 3.43
C MET A 18 11.77 -6.09 4.65
N LEU A 19 10.56 -5.54 4.47
CA LEU A 19 9.78 -4.91 5.51
C LEU A 19 8.93 -5.92 6.31
N ASN A 20 8.90 -7.18 5.87
CA ASN A 20 8.10 -8.26 6.44
C ASN A 20 6.60 -7.91 6.55
N ILE A 21 6.07 -7.26 5.50
CA ILE A 21 4.66 -6.86 5.38
C ILE A 21 4.06 -7.41 4.08
N PRO A 22 2.73 -7.50 3.97
CA PRO A 22 2.06 -7.84 2.72
C PRO A 22 2.35 -6.79 1.63
N PRO A 23 2.58 -7.20 0.36
CA PRO A 23 2.72 -6.27 -0.76
C PRO A 23 1.49 -5.36 -0.95
N ALA A 24 0.30 -5.86 -0.62
CA ALA A 24 -0.94 -5.09 -0.66
C ALA A 24 -0.94 -3.91 0.32
N ASP A 25 -0.47 -4.12 1.55
CA ASP A 25 -0.38 -3.07 2.57
C ASP A 25 0.65 -2.01 2.17
N LEU A 26 1.78 -2.45 1.60
CA LEU A 26 2.78 -1.55 1.04
C LEU A 26 2.20 -0.71 -0.11
N LYS A 27 1.46 -1.33 -1.03
CA LYS A 27 0.77 -0.63 -2.13
C LYS A 27 -0.24 0.39 -1.62
N GLN A 28 -0.96 0.07 -0.54
CA GLN A 28 -1.89 1.01 0.09
C GLN A 28 -1.15 2.19 0.73
N ALA A 29 -0.01 1.95 1.38
CA ALA A 29 0.85 3.01 1.91
C ALA A 29 1.43 3.92 0.81
N VAL A 30 1.80 3.35 -0.35
CA VAL A 30 2.16 4.12 -1.55
C VAL A 30 0.98 4.97 -2.02
N SER A 31 -0.20 4.36 -2.15
CA SER A 31 -1.41 5.02 -2.67
C SER A 31 -1.89 6.14 -1.76
N ALA A 32 -1.67 6.01 -0.46
CA ALA A 32 -1.97 7.04 0.52
C ALA A 32 -0.95 8.22 0.48
N GLY A 33 0.17 8.09 -0.26
CA GLY A 33 1.16 9.17 -0.45
C GLY A 33 2.06 9.42 0.76
N HIS A 34 2.18 8.44 1.65
CA HIS A 34 2.91 8.57 2.92
C HIS A 34 4.35 8.01 2.88
N LEU A 35 4.70 7.26 1.84
CA LEU A 35 6.06 6.74 1.66
C LEU A 35 6.97 7.80 1.04
N GLN A 36 8.25 7.76 1.41
CA GLN A 36 9.26 8.65 0.87
C GLN A 36 10.20 7.93 -0.09
N TYR A 37 10.76 8.69 -1.03
CA TYR A 37 11.83 8.26 -1.95
C TYR A 37 11.52 6.93 -2.65
N TYR A 38 10.41 6.92 -3.36
CA TYR A 38 10.05 5.91 -4.35
C TYR A 38 9.70 6.63 -5.66
N TYR A 39 9.76 5.92 -6.78
CA TYR A 39 9.22 6.41 -8.03
C TYR A 39 8.33 5.35 -8.67
N ARG A 40 7.30 5.84 -9.36
CA ARG A 40 6.30 5.04 -10.05
C ARG A 40 6.66 4.97 -11.53
N LEU A 41 6.93 3.77 -12.03
CA LEU A 41 7.23 3.51 -13.44
C LEU A 41 5.98 3.12 -14.24
N GLY A 42 4.94 2.63 -13.56
CA GLY A 42 3.70 2.17 -14.18
C GLY A 42 2.55 2.07 -13.18
N GLU A 43 1.41 1.51 -13.58
CA GLU A 43 0.23 1.46 -12.71
C GLU A 43 0.51 0.72 -11.39
N ASP A 44 1.30 -0.36 -11.48
CA ASP A 44 1.72 -1.22 -10.37
C ASP A 44 3.24 -1.42 -10.27
N ASP A 45 4.02 -0.67 -11.05
CA ASP A 45 5.48 -0.75 -11.06
C ASP A 45 6.06 0.37 -10.20
N TYR A 46 6.59 -0.02 -9.04
CA TYR A 46 7.16 0.86 -8.03
C TYR A 46 8.60 0.45 -7.74
N ARG A 47 9.47 1.45 -7.61
CA ARG A 47 10.86 1.26 -7.22
C ARG A 47 11.18 2.05 -5.96
N PHE A 48 11.75 1.36 -4.99
CA PHE A 48 12.09 1.90 -3.68
C PHE A 48 13.60 1.90 -3.51
N HIS A 49 14.16 3.04 -3.12
CA HIS A 49 15.58 3.12 -2.79
C HIS A 49 15.86 2.42 -1.45
N GLU A 50 16.97 1.68 -1.35
CA GLU A 50 17.38 1.02 -0.10
C GLU A 50 17.44 1.99 1.09
N ALA A 51 17.92 3.21 0.87
CA ALA A 51 17.97 4.26 1.88
C ALA A 51 16.57 4.66 2.40
N SER A 52 15.54 4.56 1.56
CA SER A 52 14.16 4.86 1.91
C SER A 52 13.49 3.73 2.66
N LEU A 53 13.92 2.48 2.45
CA LEU A 53 13.39 1.32 3.16
C LEU A 53 13.52 1.47 4.67
N ARG A 54 14.67 1.93 5.18
CA ARG A 54 14.86 2.11 6.62
C ARG A 54 13.93 3.19 7.17
N ALA A 55 13.80 4.33 6.49
CA ALA A 55 12.91 5.42 6.91
C ALA A 55 11.43 5.01 6.84
N ASN A 56 11.04 4.32 5.77
CA ASN A 56 9.69 3.80 5.57
C ASN A 56 9.36 2.69 6.58
N LYS A 57 10.34 1.87 6.98
CA LYS A 57 10.17 0.84 8.02
C LYS A 57 9.77 1.43 9.36
N ASP A 58 10.48 2.47 9.80
CA ASP A 58 10.19 3.13 11.08
C ASP A 58 8.79 3.79 11.05
N LEU A 59 8.37 4.33 9.91
CA LEU A 59 7.02 4.88 9.69
C LEU A 59 5.94 3.78 9.69
N LEU A 60 6.18 2.66 9.03
CA LEU A 60 5.23 1.54 8.90
C LEU A 60 5.06 0.74 10.19
N LEU A 61 6.12 0.64 11.01
CA LEU A 61 6.12 -0.05 12.30
C LEU A 61 5.52 0.77 13.44
N GLN A 62 5.23 2.05 13.22
CA GLN A 62 4.49 2.84 14.18
C GLN A 62 3.07 2.24 14.27
N GLU A 63 2.70 1.67 15.42
CA GLU A 63 1.47 0.85 15.61
C GLU A 63 0.17 1.53 15.13
N ASP A 64 0.17 2.87 15.11
CA ASP A 64 -0.96 3.66 14.62
C ASP A 64 -1.01 3.79 13.08
N TYR A 65 0.09 3.57 12.35
CA TYR A 65 0.16 3.85 10.92
C TYR A 65 -0.63 2.83 10.10
N LEU A 66 -0.30 1.53 10.21
CA LEU A 66 -1.04 0.48 9.50
C LEU A 66 -2.50 0.46 9.94
N THR A 67 -2.76 0.63 11.23
CA THR A 67 -4.13 0.69 11.76
C THR A 67 -4.92 1.86 11.17
N LYS A 68 -4.33 3.05 11.05
CA LYS A 68 -5.02 4.25 10.52
C LYS A 68 -5.16 4.24 9.00
N VAL A 69 -4.18 3.68 8.28
CA VAL A 69 -4.22 3.50 6.82
C VAL A 69 -5.18 2.38 6.42
N LEU A 70 -5.19 1.24 7.12
CA LEU A 70 -6.12 0.12 6.85
C LEU A 70 -7.54 0.45 7.32
N SER A 71 -7.72 1.21 8.40
CA SER A 71 -9.04 1.65 8.86
C SER A 71 -9.69 2.70 7.95
N THR A 72 -8.95 3.31 7.01
CA THR A 72 -9.52 4.25 6.03
C THR A 72 -9.95 3.60 4.72
N CYS A 73 -9.85 2.27 4.58
CA CYS A 73 -10.67 1.54 3.63
C CYS A 73 -12.04 1.27 4.29
N PRO A 74 -13.11 2.02 3.99
CA PRO A 74 -14.43 1.45 4.19
C PRO A 74 -14.46 0.24 3.26
N SER A 75 -14.63 -0.96 3.84
CA SER A 75 -15.16 -2.09 3.08
C SER A 75 -16.28 -1.54 2.21
N ALA A 76 -16.08 -1.57 0.90
CA ALA A 76 -17.15 -1.37 -0.05
C ALA A 76 -18.07 -2.60 0.08
N GLU A 77 -18.84 -2.66 1.16
CA GLU A 77 -19.98 -3.56 1.26
C GLU A 77 -21.12 -2.86 0.52
N THR A 78 -21.04 -2.91 -0.82
CA THR A 78 -22.20 -2.73 -1.69
C THR A 78 -22.84 -4.10 -1.82
N THR A 79 -23.96 -4.34 -1.15
CA THR A 79 -24.95 -5.41 -1.40
C THR A 79 -26.13 -5.11 -0.46
N THR A 80 -27.37 -4.81 -0.83
CA THR A 80 -28.12 -4.74 -2.09
C THR A 80 -29.39 -3.97 -1.75
N ALA A 81 -29.79 -2.99 -2.55
CA ALA A 81 -31.18 -2.55 -2.53
C ALA A 81 -32.02 -3.72 -3.09
N SER A 82 -32.71 -4.47 -2.23
CA SER A 82 -33.74 -5.41 -2.65
C SER A 82 -34.94 -4.61 -3.15
N ASP A 83 -34.90 -4.34 -4.45
CA ASP A 83 -36.04 -4.03 -5.29
C ASP A 83 -37.05 -5.19 -5.28
N ALA A 84 -38.33 -4.82 -5.39
CA ALA A 84 -39.49 -5.62 -5.75
C ALA A 84 -39.89 -6.84 -4.88
N SER A 85 -40.96 -6.65 -4.09
CA SER A 85 -42.07 -7.61 -4.08
C SER A 85 -43.38 -6.86 -4.26
N ALA A 86 -43.85 -6.89 -5.51
CA ALA A 86 -45.25 -6.67 -5.82
C ALA A 86 -46.04 -7.89 -5.33
N GLU A 87 -46.96 -7.70 -4.38
CA GLU A 87 -48.08 -8.62 -4.19
C GLU A 87 -49.24 -7.89 -3.47
N ASP A 88 -50.12 -7.31 -4.27
CA ASP A 88 -51.59 -7.27 -4.05
C ASP A 88 -52.09 -8.71 -4.38
N PRO A 89 -53.12 -9.37 -3.77
CA PRO A 89 -54.43 -8.89 -3.23
C PRO A 89 -54.88 -9.73 -1.97
N PRO A 90 -56.18 -9.91 -1.59
CA PRO A 90 -57.44 -9.17 -1.82
C PRO A 90 -58.03 -8.50 -0.55
#